data_AF-A0A950F1D0-F1
#
_entry.id   AF-A0A950F1D0-F1
#
_cell.length_a   1.000
_cell.length_b   1.000
_cell.length_c   1.000
_cell.angle_alpha   90.00
_cell.angle_beta   90.00
_cell.angle_gamma   90.00
#
_symmetry.space_group_name_H-M   'P 1'
#
loop_
_entity.id
_entity.type
_entity.pdbx_description
1 polymer ?
#
loop_
_entity_poly.entity_id
_entity_poly.type
_entity_poly.pdbx_seq_one_letter_code
_entity_poly.pdbx_strand_id
1 'polypeptide(L)'
;MQIIRSLDDYHAGAGLLLTIGVFDGVHVGHRAVLDHLRAHKTPETAVAALTFEHHPLEFLHPGQAPKALTTMAEKINLLDACG
;
A
#
# COMPACT_ATOMS: atom_id res chain seq x y z
N MET A 1 -1.03 -11.06 -5.77
CA MET A 1 -0.31 -9.77 -5.86
C MET A 1 1.21 -9.96 -5.84
N GLN A 2 1.99 -9.11 -6.51
CA GLN A 2 3.47 -9.07 -6.35
C GLN A 2 3.83 -8.22 -5.13
N ILE A 3 4.78 -8.67 -4.30
CA ILE A 3 5.23 -7.95 -3.10
C ILE A 3 6.69 -7.55 -3.28
N ILE A 4 6.98 -6.27 -3.08
CA ILE A 4 8.32 -5.67 -3.17
C ILE A 4 8.65 -5.09 -1.79
N ARG A 5 9.77 -5.52 -1.20
CA ARG A 5 10.12 -5.18 0.19
C ARG A 5 11.09 -4.01 0.29
N SER A 6 11.94 -3.81 -0.71
CA SER A 6 12.79 -2.63 -0.84
C SER A 6 12.55 -1.94 -2.18
N LEU A 7 12.76 -0.62 -2.22
CA LEU A 7 12.84 0.11 -3.49
C LEU A 7 14.00 -0.39 -4.36
N ASP A 8 15.06 -0.94 -3.76
CA ASP A 8 16.19 -1.54 -4.49
C ASP A 8 15.77 -2.78 -5.28
N ASP A 9 14.71 -3.46 -4.85
CA ASP A 9 14.16 -4.63 -5.55
C ASP A 9 13.17 -4.21 -6.66
N TYR A 10 12.77 -2.93 -6.71
CA TYR A 10 11.86 -2.42 -7.71
C TYR A 10 12.60 -2.12 -9.02
N HIS A 11 12.17 -2.77 -10.09
CA HIS A 11 12.67 -2.55 -11.43
C HIS A 11 11.54 -1.95 -12.27
N ALA A 12 11.78 -0.76 -12.83
CA ALA A 12 10.81 -0.10 -13.70
C ALA A 12 10.56 -0.94 -14.95
N GLY A 13 9.29 -1.04 -15.36
CA GLY A 13 8.87 -1.79 -16.54
C GLY A 13 7.68 -1.10 -17.21
N ALA A 14 6.47 -1.50 -16.84
CA ALA A 14 5.25 -0.79 -17.20
C ALA A 14 5.17 0.60 -16.51
N GLY A 15 4.35 1.50 -17.04
CA GLY A 15 3.98 2.72 -16.31
C GLY A 15 3.32 2.37 -14.97
N LEU A 16 3.37 3.27 -13.99
CA LEU A 16 2.92 2.96 -12.64
C LEU A 16 1.90 3.98 -12.12
N LEU A 17 0.70 3.49 -11.78
CA LEU A 17 -0.26 4.20 -10.95
C LEU A 17 -0.01 3.80 -9.50
N LEU A 18 0.56 4.71 -8.71
CA LEU A 18 0.99 4.45 -7.34
C LEU A 18 0.13 5.23 -6.34
N THR A 19 -0.29 4.56 -5.29
CA THR A 19 -0.80 5.21 -4.07
C THR A 19 0.14 4.92 -2.90
N ILE A 20 0.27 5.87 -1.98
CA ILE A 20 1.20 5.79 -0.85
C ILE A 20 0.41 6.06 0.43
N GLY A 21 0.52 5.17 1.41
CA GLY A 21 -0.19 5.34 2.67
C GLY A 21 0.11 4.26 3.70
N VAL A 22 -0.35 4.49 4.92
CA VAL A 22 -0.18 3.52 6.02
C VAL A 22 -1.02 2.26 5.78
N PHE A 23 -2.17 2.39 5.11
CA PHE A 23 -3.08 1.29 4.75
C PHE A 23 -3.49 0.39 5.93
N ASP A 24 -3.38 0.87 7.17
CA ASP A 24 -3.75 0.08 8.34
C ASP A 24 -5.26 -0.18 8.36
N GLY A 25 -5.64 -1.46 8.49
CA GLY A 25 -7.03 -1.92 8.41
C GLY A 25 -7.67 -1.86 7.01
N VAL A 26 -7.01 -1.29 5.99
CA VAL A 26 -7.48 -1.20 4.58
C VAL A 26 -8.98 -0.85 4.48
N HIS A 27 -9.44 0.15 5.23
CA HIS A 27 -10.86 0.53 5.33
C HIS A 27 -11.46 1.07 4.01
N VAL A 28 -12.76 1.43 4.00
CA VAL A 28 -13.48 1.90 2.80
C VAL A 28 -12.81 3.07 2.07
N GLY A 29 -12.17 4.00 2.79
CA GLY A 29 -11.41 5.09 2.16
C GLY A 29 -10.19 4.61 1.37
N HIS A 30 -9.41 3.66 1.91
CA HIS A 30 -8.28 3.06 1.20
C HIS A 30 -8.75 2.31 -0.06
N ARG A 31 -9.85 1.57 0.06
CA ARG A 31 -10.46 0.85 -1.07
C ARG A 31 -10.88 1.80 -2.18
N ALA A 32 -11.54 2.91 -1.84
CA ALA A 32 -11.94 3.92 -2.82
C ALA A 32 -10.74 4.52 -3.59
N VAL A 33 -9.59 4.73 -2.92
CA VAL A 33 -8.37 5.20 -3.59
C VAL A 33 -7.82 4.13 -4.55
N LEU A 34 -7.77 2.86 -4.13
CA LEU A 34 -7.31 1.77 -4.98
C LEU A 34 -8.24 1.58 -6.20
N ASP A 35 -9.54 1.66 -6.00
CA ASP A 35 -10.55 1.56 -7.06
C ASP A 35 -10.43 2.72 -8.05
N HIS A 36 -10.14 3.92 -7.56
CA HIS A 36 -9.86 5.08 -8.43
C HIS A 36 -8.64 4.83 -9.32
N LEU A 37 -7.53 4.31 -8.78
CA LEU A 37 -6.35 3.97 -9.58
C LEU A 37 -6.66 2.90 -10.62
N ARG A 38 -7.41 1.86 -10.26
CA ARG A 38 -7.82 0.79 -11.18
C ARG A 38 -8.68 1.29 -12.32
N ALA A 39 -9.60 2.21 -12.04
CA ALA A 39 -10.46 2.81 -13.07
C ALA A 39 -9.67 3.59 -14.13
N HIS A 40 -8.44 4.02 -13.82
CA HIS A 40 -7.55 4.75 -14.74
C HIS A 40 -6.41 3.88 -15.30
N LYS A 41 -6.37 2.58 -14.98
CA LYS A 41 -5.35 1.65 -15.47
C LYS A 41 -5.49 1.46 -16.98
N THR A 42 -4.36 1.37 -17.68
CA THR A 42 -4.27 1.00 -19.09
C THR A 42 -3.50 -0.32 -19.22
N PRO A 43 -3.49 -0.98 -20.40
CA PRO A 43 -2.66 -2.17 -20.61
C PRO A 43 -1.16 -1.95 -20.36
N GLU A 44 -0.71 -0.71 -20.44
CA GLU A 44 0.69 -0.30 -20.25
C GLU A 44 1.00 0.15 -18.82
N THR A 45 0.02 0.15 -17.90
CA THR A 45 0.23 0.57 -16.51
C THR A 45 -0.08 -0.53 -15.49
N ALA A 46 0.74 -0.60 -14.45
CA ALA A 46 0.49 -1.36 -13.22
C ALA A 46 -0.14 -0.46 -12.16
N VAL A 47 -0.91 -1.06 -11.25
CA VAL A 47 -1.42 -0.40 -10.04
C VAL A 47 -0.66 -0.95 -8.85
N ALA A 48 -0.15 -0.08 -7.99
CA ALA A 48 0.57 -0.47 -6.78
C ALA A 48 0.19 0.39 -5.58
N ALA A 49 0.31 -0.20 -4.40
CA ALA A 49 0.27 0.50 -3.12
C ALA A 49 1.64 0.41 -2.46
N LEU A 50 2.24 1.55 -2.13
CA LEU A 50 3.40 1.63 -1.24
C LEU A 50 2.88 1.81 0.19
N THR A 51 3.31 0.92 1.07
CA THR A 51 2.93 0.97 2.48
C THR A 51 4.13 0.74 3.38
N PHE A 52 3.91 0.92 4.68
CA PHE A 52 4.93 0.84 5.71
C PHE A 52 4.61 -0.34 6.64
N GLU A 53 5.64 -1.09 7.00
CA GLU A 53 5.55 -2.14 8.01
C GLU A 53 5.33 -1.53 9.40
N HIS A 54 6.13 -0.52 9.74
CA HIS A 54 5.99 0.28 10.95
C HIS A 54 5.27 1.59 10.66
N HIS A 55 4.49 2.09 11.63
CA HIS A 55 3.82 3.37 11.45
C HIS A 55 4.87 4.48 11.34
N PRO A 56 4.81 5.40 10.35
CA PRO A 56 5.85 6.44 10.17
C PRO A 56 6.12 7.30 11.42
N LEU A 57 5.08 7.54 12.24
CA LEU A 57 5.23 8.21 13.54
C LEU A 57 6.09 7.46 14.55
N GLU A 58 6.28 6.14 14.47
CA GLU A 58 7.23 5.43 15.34
C GLU A 58 8.65 5.98 15.16
N PHE A 59 8.98 6.38 13.94
CA PHE A 59 10.27 6.97 13.60
C PHE A 59 10.29 8.49 13.86
N LEU A 60 9.25 9.20 13.42
CA LEU A 60 9.21 10.67 13.48
C LEU A 60 8.93 11.19 14.91
N HIS A 61 8.09 10.49 15.67
CA HIS A 61 7.65 10.87 17.01
C HIS A 61 7.50 9.62 17.91
N PRO A 62 8.64 9.05 18.38
CA PRO A 62 8.63 7.84 19.19
C PRO A 62 7.65 7.92 20.37
N GLY A 63 6.82 6.89 20.54
CA GLY A 63 5.80 6.81 21.59
C GLY A 63 4.44 7.46 21.25
N GLN A 64 4.31 8.13 20.10
CA GLN A 64 3.05 8.73 19.65
C GLN A 64 2.36 7.95 18.52
N ALA A 65 2.95 6.85 18.07
CA ALA A 65 2.33 6.03 17.05
C ALA A 65 1.03 5.40 17.56
N PRO A 66 -0.05 5.41 16.77
CA PRO A 66 -1.28 4.71 17.11
C PRO A 66 -1.02 3.20 17.15
N LYS A 67 -1.85 2.47 17.90
CA LYS A 67 -1.84 1.01 17.83
C LYS A 67 -2.31 0.56 16.45
N ALA A 68 -1.53 -0.32 15.83
CA ALA A 68 -1.91 -0.91 14.55
C ALA A 68 -3.19 -1.74 14.68
N LEU A 69 -4.10 -1.57 13.73
CA LEU A 69 -5.32 -2.37 13.58
C LEU A 69 -5.03 -3.72 12.96
N THR A 70 -3.97 -3.81 12.14
CA THR A 70 -3.59 -5.00 11.38
C THR A 70 -2.10 -5.24 11.42
N THR A 71 -1.70 -6.51 11.45
CA THR A 71 -0.33 -6.94 11.18
C THR A 71 0.03 -6.72 9.71
N MET A 72 1.33 -6.73 9.38
CA MET A 72 1.78 -6.62 7.99
C MET A 72 1.21 -7.74 7.11
N ALA A 73 1.11 -8.97 7.63
CA ALA A 73 0.53 -10.10 6.92
C ALA A 73 -0.97 -9.90 6.64
N GLU A 74 -1.74 -9.44 7.62
CA GLU A 74 -3.16 -9.11 7.43
C GLU A 74 -3.35 -7.96 6.45
N LYS A 75 -2.53 -6.91 6.53
CA LYS A 75 -2.55 -5.78 5.58
C LYS A 75 -2.30 -6.26 4.14
N ILE A 76 -1.32 -7.13 3.93
CA ILE A 76 -1.04 -7.74 2.62
C ILE A 76 -2.26 -8.52 2.12
N ASN A 77 -2.87 -9.35 2.96
CA ASN A 77 -4.05 -10.13 2.58
C ASN A 77 -5.25 -9.24 2.25
N LEU A 78 -5.47 -8.17 3.02
CA LEU A 78 -6.54 -7.21 2.77
C LEU A 78 -6.32 -6.43 1.47
N LEU A 79 -5.08 -6.03 1.18
CA LEU A 79 -4.73 -5.37 -0.09
C LEU A 79 -4.91 -6.31 -1.29
N ASP A 80 -4.51 -7.57 -1.18
CA ASP A 80 -4.71 -8.59 -2.23
C ASP A 80 -6.21 -8.83 -2.47
N ALA A 81 -7.01 -8.88 -1.40
CA ALA A 81 -8.47 -9.02 -1.48
C ALA A 81 -9.17 -7.80 -2.10
N CYS A 82 -8.54 -6.63 -2.10
CA CYS A 82 -9.07 -5.45 -2.80
C CYS A 82 -8.91 -5.54 -4.31
N GLY A 83 -8.13 -6.53 -4.80
CA GLY A 83 -8.02 -7.05 -6.18
C GLY A 83 -8.51 -6.17 -7.31
#